data_AF-A0A1B9BGV1-F1
#
_entry.id   AF-A0A1B9BGV1-F1
#
_cell.length_a   1.000
_cell.length_b   1.000
_cell.length_c   1.000
_cell.angle_alpha   90.00
_cell.angle_beta   90.00
_cell.angle_gamma   90.00
#
_symmetry.space_group_name_H-M   'P 1'
#
loop_
_entity.id
_entity.type
_entity.pdbx_description
1 polymer ?
#
loop_
_entity_poly.entity_id
_entity_poly.type
_entity_poly.pdbx_seq_one_letter_code
_entity_poly.pdbx_strand_id
1 'polypeptide(L)'
;MKLSDNEDSQSNVEKSSIKAIIKHSGEITGYELSNGERITKERGVELAKDGAISGVSVSTSRKGEEYLRSLRDDDESNNLSALPVVEE
;
A
#
# COMPACT_ATOMS: atom_id res chain seq x y z
N MET A 1 43.18 17.01 -6.79
CA MET A 1 42.37 16.69 -5.59
C MET A 1 41.01 16.21 -6.05
N LYS A 2 40.56 15.06 -5.53
CA LYS A 2 39.30 14.41 -5.87
C LYS A 2 38.14 15.36 -5.55
N LEU A 3 37.30 15.69 -6.53
CA LEU A 3 35.97 16.19 -6.25
C LEU A 3 35.21 15.03 -5.62
N SER A 4 34.81 15.21 -4.38
CA SER A 4 33.83 14.38 -3.70
C SER A 4 32.48 14.62 -4.38
N ASP A 5 32.11 13.69 -5.27
CA ASP A 5 30.73 13.48 -5.71
C ASP A 5 29.92 13.08 -4.47
N ASN A 6 29.37 14.09 -3.78
CA ASN A 6 28.51 13.91 -2.63
C ASN A 6 27.13 13.45 -3.13
N GLU A 7 26.90 12.15 -3.01
CA GLU A 7 25.63 11.49 -2.67
C GLU A 7 24.38 12.23 -3.18
N ASP A 8 24.05 12.03 -4.45
CA ASP A 8 22.67 12.18 -4.92
C ASP A 8 21.85 11.11 -4.19
N SER A 9 21.32 11.48 -3.02
CA SER A 9 20.28 10.74 -2.32
C SER A 9 19.01 10.81 -3.17
N GLN A 10 19.02 10.16 -4.32
CA GLN A 10 17.82 9.68 -4.97
C GLN A 10 17.20 8.73 -3.97
N SER A 11 16.29 9.24 -3.14
CA SER A 11 15.27 8.43 -2.49
C SER A 11 14.44 7.85 -3.63
N ASN A 12 14.96 6.79 -4.24
CA ASN A 12 14.16 5.86 -5.00
C ASN A 12 13.27 5.19 -3.95
N VAL A 13 12.20 5.89 -3.55
CA VAL A 13 11.17 5.32 -2.71
C VAL A 13 10.54 4.25 -3.57
N GLU A 14 11.13 3.06 -3.52
CA GLU A 14 10.63 1.85 -4.15
C GLU A 14 9.18 1.71 -3.72
N LYS A 15 8.26 2.06 -4.62
CA LYS A 15 6.83 2.03 -4.33
C LYS A 15 6.47 0.60 -4.01
N SER A 16 5.99 0.37 -2.80
CA SER A 16 5.56 -0.96 -2.39
C SER A 16 4.17 -1.23 -2.97
N SER A 17 3.85 -2.48 -3.28
CA SER A 17 2.48 -2.88 -3.61
C SER A 17 1.87 -3.64 -2.45
N ILE A 18 0.54 -3.75 -2.41
CA ILE A 18 -0.13 -4.63 -1.43
C ILE A 18 0.01 -6.07 -1.92
N LYS A 19 0.55 -6.94 -1.06
CA LYS A 19 0.73 -8.37 -1.31
C LYS A 19 -0.35 -9.22 -0.65
N ALA A 20 -0.86 -8.81 0.51
CA ALA A 20 -1.94 -9.50 1.22
C ALA A 20 -2.82 -8.51 1.99
N ILE A 21 -4.07 -8.91 2.24
CA ILE A 21 -4.98 -8.18 3.13
C ILE A 21 -5.04 -8.86 4.49
N ILE A 22 -4.98 -8.08 5.56
CA ILE A 22 -5.10 -8.55 6.93
C ILE A 22 -6.52 -8.29 7.39
N LYS A 23 -7.18 -9.33 7.87
CA LYS A 23 -8.52 -9.26 8.42
C LYS A 23 -8.54 -9.69 9.87
N HIS A 24 -9.41 -9.04 10.64
CA HIS A 24 -9.78 -9.49 11.97
C HIS A 24 -11.30 -9.52 12.06
N SER A 25 -11.86 -10.66 12.46
CA SER A 25 -13.32 -10.86 12.53
C SER A 25 -14.07 -10.54 11.22
N GLY A 26 -13.44 -10.78 10.06
CA GLY A 26 -14.02 -10.54 8.73
C GLY A 26 -13.90 -9.11 8.20
N GLU A 27 -13.34 -8.18 8.98
CA GLU A 27 -13.09 -6.79 8.56
C GLU A 27 -11.62 -6.57 8.22
N ILE A 28 -11.32 -5.75 7.20
CA ILE A 28 -9.93 -5.41 6.87
C ILE A 28 -9.38 -4.45 7.92
N THR A 29 -8.35 -4.89 8.63
CA THR A 29 -7.64 -4.11 9.66
C THR A 29 -6.27 -3.66 9.22
N GLY A 30 -5.70 -4.29 8.19
CA GLY A 30 -4.36 -3.95 7.71
C GLY A 30 -4.00 -4.56 6.36
N TYR A 31 -2.75 -4.37 5.98
CA TYR A 31 -2.19 -4.81 4.71
C TYR A 31 -0.77 -5.32 4.90
N GLU A 32 -0.38 -6.34 4.14
CA GLU A 32 1.02 -6.73 3.98
C GLU A 32 1.55 -6.14 2.66
N LEU A 33 2.65 -5.41 2.74
CA LEU A 33 3.34 -4.82 1.61
C LEU A 33 4.24 -5.87 0.91
N SER A 34 4.63 -5.60 -0.33
CA SER A 34 5.52 -6.45 -1.12
C SER A 34 6.90 -6.66 -0.49
N ASN A 35 7.36 -5.74 0.36
CA ASN A 35 8.59 -5.84 1.14
C ASN A 35 8.45 -6.74 2.40
N GLY A 36 7.25 -7.28 2.68
CA GLY A 36 6.94 -8.11 3.85
C GLY A 36 6.52 -7.33 5.10
N GLU A 37 6.48 -6.00 5.04
CA GLU A 37 6.00 -5.16 6.14
C GLU A 37 4.48 -5.27 6.29
N ARG A 38 3.99 -5.39 7.52
CA ARG A 38 2.57 -5.34 7.84
C ARG A 38 2.22 -3.99 8.43
N ILE A 39 1.22 -3.34 7.85
CA ILE A 39 0.78 -1.99 8.23
C ILE A 39 -0.72 -2.00 8.55
N THR A 40 -1.17 -1.06 9.37
CA THR A 40 -2.60 -0.89 9.65
C THR A 40 -3.33 -0.28 8.46
N LYS A 41 -4.67 -0.35 8.47
CA LYS A 41 -5.52 0.25 7.46
C LYS A 41 -5.27 1.75 7.31
N GLU A 42 -5.16 2.45 8.43
CA GLU A 42 -4.91 3.90 8.48
C GLU A 42 -3.55 4.23 7.86
N ARG A 43 -2.51 3.48 8.24
CA ARG A 43 -1.18 3.67 7.68
C ARG A 43 -1.14 3.40 6.18
N GLY A 44 -1.87 2.39 5.72
CA GLY A 44 -2.04 2.12 4.29
C GLY A 44 -2.65 3.30 3.53
N VAL A 45 -3.68 3.94 4.11
CA VAL A 45 -4.29 5.14 3.55
C VAL A 45 -3.30 6.30 3.45
N GLU A 46 -2.50 6.56 4.50
CA GLU A 46 -1.47 7.59 4.48
C GLU A 46 -0.43 7.34 3.38
N LEU A 47 0.12 6.13 3.31
CA LEU A 47 1.13 5.77 2.31
C LEU A 47 0.59 5.84 0.88
N ALA A 48 -0.68 5.51 0.66
CA ALA A 48 -1.32 5.65 -0.64
C ALA A 48 -1.53 7.14 -1.03
N LYS A 49 -1.84 8.02 -0.07
CA LYS A 49 -1.90 9.48 -0.32
C LYS A 49 -0.54 10.06 -0.69
N ASP A 50 0.51 9.57 -0.02
CA ASP A 50 1.90 9.97 -0.29
C ASP A 50 2.45 9.36 -1.58
N GLY A 51 1.70 8.47 -2.24
CA GLY A 51 2.12 7.80 -3.47
C GLY A 51 3.19 6.73 -3.27
N ALA A 52 3.41 6.29 -2.02
CA ALA A 52 4.35 5.24 -1.63
C ALA A 52 3.81 3.82 -1.91
N ILE A 53 2.49 3.68 -2.11
CA ILE A 53 1.86 2.41 -2.49
C ILE A 53 1.35 2.48 -3.93
N SER A 54 1.71 1.49 -4.75
CA SER A 54 1.25 1.34 -6.14
C SER A 54 0.02 0.43 -6.24
N GLY A 55 -0.75 0.57 -7.33
CA GLY A 55 -1.92 -0.28 -7.60
C GLY A 55 -3.16 0.04 -6.78
N VAL A 56 -3.10 1.04 -5.89
CA VAL A 56 -4.23 1.46 -5.04
C VAL A 56 -4.45 2.98 -5.06
N SER A 57 -5.65 3.37 -4.66
CA SER A 57 -6.08 4.75 -4.42
C SER A 57 -6.88 4.83 -3.12
N VAL A 58 -6.93 6.01 -2.51
CA VAL A 58 -7.77 6.24 -1.33
C VAL A 58 -9.19 6.58 -1.76
N SER A 59 -10.16 5.93 -1.14
CA SER A 59 -11.58 6.21 -1.28
C SER A 59 -12.21 6.49 0.08
N THR A 60 -13.28 7.29 0.09
CA THR A 60 -14.03 7.61 1.30
C THR A 60 -15.35 6.85 1.31
N SER A 61 -15.67 6.21 2.43
CA SER A 61 -16.94 5.52 2.62
C SER A 61 -18.08 6.51 2.87
N ARG A 62 -19.33 6.03 2.82
CA ARG A 62 -20.50 6.86 3.14
C ARG A 62 -20.48 7.43 4.57
N LYS A 63 -19.70 6.81 5.47
CA LYS A 63 -19.55 7.23 6.87
C LYS A 63 -18.37 8.20 7.08
N GLY A 64 -17.62 8.53 6.03
CA GLY A 64 -16.43 9.38 6.10
C GLY A 64 -15.12 8.64 6.35
N GLU A 65 -15.16 7.32 6.56
CA GLU A 65 -13.95 6.51 6.78
C GLU A 65 -13.19 6.30 5.46
N GLU A 66 -11.89 6.55 5.48
CA GLU A 66 -11.01 6.32 4.33
C GLU A 66 -10.55 4.86 4.27
N TYR A 67 -10.38 4.37 3.05
CA TYR A 67 -9.94 3.00 2.79
C TYR A 67 -9.22 2.91 1.45
N LEU A 68 -8.42 1.84 1.28
CA LEU A 68 -7.75 1.56 0.02
C LEU A 68 -8.71 0.86 -0.96
N ARG A 69 -8.65 1.29 -2.21
CA ARG A 69 -9.34 0.67 -3.35
C ARG A 69 -8.31 0.42 -4.45
N SER A 70 -8.36 -0.75 -5.08
CA SER A 70 -7.54 -1.05 -6.26
C SER A 70 -7.79 -0.09 -7.41
N LEU A 71 -6.73 0.21 -8.14
CA LEU A 71 -6.83 0.94 -9.40
C LEU A 71 -7.52 0.06 -10.45
N ARG A 72 -8.11 0.72 -11.45
CA ARG A 72 -8.67 0.03 -12.60
C ARG A 72 -7.63 0.07 -13.72
N ASP A 73 -6.72 -0.89 -13.70
CA ASP A 73 -5.56 -0.99 -14.59
C ASP A 73 -5.60 -2.22 -15.53
N ASP A 74 -6.78 -2.85 -15.66
CA ASP A 74 -7.03 -4.08 -16.43
C ASP A 74 -6.29 -5.33 -15.89
N ASP A 75 -5.55 -5.23 -14.77
CA ASP A 75 -4.92 -6.36 -14.09
C ASP A 75 -5.69 -6.74 -12.82
N GLU A 76 -6.65 -7.65 -12.96
CA GLU A 76 -7.44 -8.09 -11.80
C GLU A 76 -6.62 -8.87 -10.76
N SER A 77 -5.43 -9.35 -11.10
CA SER A 77 -4.60 -10.15 -10.18
C SER A 77 -3.97 -9.31 -9.07
N ASN A 78 -3.84 -8.00 -9.28
CA ASN A 78 -3.34 -7.05 -8.28
C ASN A 78 -4.46 -6.41 -7.45
N ASN A 79 -5.73 -6.76 -7.73
CA ASN A 79 -6.86 -6.24 -6.98
C ASN A 79 -6.84 -6.74 -5.53
N LEU A 80 -7.20 -5.88 -4.57
CA LEU A 80 -7.28 -6.22 -3.14
C LEU A 80 -8.20 -7.43 -2.87
N SER A 81 -9.21 -7.66 -3.73
CA SER A 81 -10.11 -8.81 -3.67
C SER A 81 -9.49 -10.13 -4.16
N ALA A 82 -8.44 -10.07 -4.98
CA ALA A 82 -7.70 -11.22 -5.49
C ALA A 82 -6.49 -11.60 -4.61
N LEU A 83 -6.10 -10.72 -3.69
CA LEU A 83 -4.97 -10.95 -2.80
C LEU A 83 -5.27 -12.01 -1.73
N PRO A 84 -4.24 -12.76 -1.28
CA PRO A 84 -4.37 -13.65 -0.14
C PRO A 84 -4.81 -12.88 1.12
N VAL A 85 -5.59 -13.58 1.95
CA VAL A 85 -6.09 -13.07 3.23
C VAL A 85 -5.29 -13.69 4.36
N VAL A 86 -4.80 -12.85 5.27
CA VAL A 86 -4.26 -13.25 6.56
C VAL A 86 -5.32 -12.94 7.61
N GLU A 87 -5.84 -13.97 8.27
CA GLU A 87 -6.78 -13.82 9.38
C GLU A 87 -5.97 -13.70 10.69
N GLU A 88 -6.24 -12.65 11.46
CA GLU A 88 -5.71 -12.40 12.82
C GLU A 88 -6.84 -12.37 13.86
#